data_AF-A0AAW9DJH5-F1
#
_entry.id   AF-A0AAW9DJH5-F1
#
_cell.length_a   1.000
_cell.length_b   1.000
_cell.length_c   1.000
_cell.angle_alpha   90.00
_cell.angle_beta   90.00
_cell.angle_gamma   90.00
#
_symmetry.space_group_name_H-M   'P 1'
#
loop_
_entity.id
_entity.type
_entity.pdbx_description
1 polymer ?
#
loop_
_entity_poly.entity_id
_entity_poly.type
_entity_poly.pdbx_seq_one_letter_code
_entity_poly.pdbx_strand_id
1 'polypeptide(L)'
;IGGTINQGPTVTVQVTAEKGDALFDKIVQMVENAQESKSKTATFIENMEDTYVKVVLVVVPLFILFAHFALGWDWLTAFYRGMILLTIASPCALVASSSPATLSAISRAARKGMIIKGGDIADNIANLEAIVFDKTGTLTIGKPEVVGVTYLGDEELIKQV
;
A
#
# COMPACT_ATOMS: atom_id res chain seq x y z
N ILE A 1 30.97 -1.37 -3.76
CA ILE A 1 29.57 -1.49 -3.32
C ILE A 1 29.57 -2.47 -2.15
N GLY A 2 29.17 -2.05 -0.95
CA GLY A 2 29.00 -2.99 0.17
C GLY A 2 27.87 -3.97 -0.16
N GLY A 3 28.00 -5.24 0.22
CA GLY A 3 27.00 -6.29 -0.06
C GLY A 3 27.27 -7.15 -1.30
N THR A 4 28.39 -6.95 -2.00
CA THR A 4 28.83 -7.84 -3.09
C THR A 4 29.80 -8.91 -2.59
N ILE A 5 29.80 -10.08 -3.22
CA ILE A 5 30.72 -11.18 -2.90
C ILE A 5 31.84 -11.21 -3.94
N ASN A 6 33.10 -11.17 -3.49
CA ASN A 6 34.25 -11.37 -4.35
C ASN A 6 34.36 -12.85 -4.75
N GLN A 7 34.25 -13.15 -6.04
CA GLN A 7 34.42 -14.51 -6.60
C GLN A 7 35.85 -14.77 -7.09
N GLY A 8 36.73 -13.75 -7.08
CA GLY A 8 38.08 -13.81 -7.62
C GLY A 8 39.17 -13.77 -6.54
N PRO A 9 40.42 -13.46 -6.96
CA PRO A 9 41.56 -13.30 -6.04
C PRO A 9 41.36 -12.16 -5.05
N THR A 10 42.20 -12.10 -4.02
CA THR A 10 42.18 -11.04 -3.01
C THR A 10 42.34 -9.66 -3.65
N VAL A 11 41.50 -8.73 -3.20
CA VAL A 11 41.52 -7.33 -3.62
C VAL A 11 41.60 -6.43 -2.40
N THR A 12 42.50 -5.45 -2.46
CA THR A 12 42.58 -4.36 -1.49
C THR A 12 41.69 -3.22 -1.99
N VAL A 13 40.74 -2.78 -1.16
CA VAL A 13 39.78 -1.74 -1.52
C VAL A 13 39.82 -0.60 -0.51
N GLN A 14 39.67 0.63 -1.00
CA GLN A 14 39.53 1.82 -0.15
C GLN A 14 38.06 2.05 0.16
N VAL A 15 37.75 2.28 1.43
CA VAL A 15 36.41 2.67 1.86
C VAL A 15 36.19 4.14 1.53
N THR A 16 35.14 4.44 0.76
CA THR A 16 34.82 5.80 0.31
C THR A 16 33.51 6.35 0.89
N ALA A 17 32.76 5.54 1.65
CA ALA A 17 31.48 5.92 2.23
C ALA A 17 31.42 5.49 3.69
N GLU A 18 30.83 6.34 4.53
CA GLU A 18 30.60 6.06 5.94
C GLU A 18 29.36 5.17 6.14
N LYS A 19 29.22 4.61 7.35
CA LYS A 19 28.05 3.84 7.75
C LYS A 19 26.79 4.71 7.65
N GLY A 20 25.78 4.24 6.93
CA GLY A 20 24.53 4.98 6.66
C GLY A 20 24.52 5.70 5.32
N ASP A 21 25.68 5.93 4.69
CA ASP A 21 25.78 6.61 3.39
C ASP A 21 26.20 5.64 2.27
N ALA A 22 26.43 4.37 2.61
CA ALA A 22 26.69 3.33 1.63
C ALA A 22 25.47 3.08 0.74
N LEU A 23 25.71 2.66 -0.50
CA LEU A 23 24.63 2.41 -1.46
C LEU A 23 23.62 1.37 -0.96
N PHE A 24 24.06 0.36 -0.20
CA PHE A 24 23.17 -0.63 0.43
C PHE A 24 22.28 0.01 1.50
N ASP A 25 22.81 0.90 2.34
CA ASP A 25 22.04 1.61 3.37
C ASP A 25 20.95 2.49 2.73
N LYS A 26 21.29 3.17 1.62
CA LYS A 26 20.32 3.95 0.83
C LYS A 26 19.21 3.07 0.25
N ILE A 27 19.54 1.86 -0.23
CA ILE A 27 18.52 0.91 -0.72
C ILE A 27 17.60 0.48 0.43
N VAL A 28 18.15 0.13 1.60
CA VAL A 28 17.35 -0.24 2.77
C VAL A 28 16.41 0.90 3.16
N GLN A 29 16.93 2.12 3.28
CA GLN A 29 16.13 3.29 3.62
C GLN A 29 15.04 3.58 2.58
N MET A 30 15.33 3.44 1.28
CA MET A 30 14.32 3.58 0.23
C MET A 30 13.23 2.50 0.34
N VAL A 31 13.59 1.26 0.68
CA VAL A 31 12.64 0.16 0.88
C VAL A 31 11.76 0.40 2.11
N GLU A 32 12.35 0.84 3.22
CA GLU A 32 11.62 1.18 4.45
C GLU A 32 10.63 2.32 4.21
N ASN A 33 11.08 3.42 3.61
CA ASN A 33 10.22 4.56 3.26
C ASN A 33 9.05 4.16 2.34
N ALA A 34 9.25 3.19 1.44
CA ALA A 34 8.19 2.69 0.57
C ALA A 34 7.16 1.82 1.32
N GLN A 35 7.60 1.03 2.32
CA GLN A 35 6.73 0.17 3.12
C GLN A 35 5.87 0.93 4.13
N GLU A 36 6.30 2.12 4.58
CA GLU A 36 5.52 2.95 5.51
C GLU A 36 4.29 3.63 4.86
N SER A 37 4.16 3.55 3.53
CA SER A 37 3.02 4.16 2.82
C SER A 37 1.73 3.35 3.01
N LYS A 38 0.77 3.90 3.76
CA LYS A 38 -0.57 3.32 3.94
C LYS A 38 -1.40 3.38 2.64
N SER A 39 -2.30 2.42 2.43
CA SER A 39 -3.25 2.44 1.30
C SER A 39 -4.30 3.54 1.44
N LYS A 40 -4.73 4.09 0.30
CA LYS A 40 -5.72 5.19 0.22
C LYS A 40 -7.09 4.81 0.80
N THR A 41 -7.56 3.59 0.59
CA THR A 41 -8.88 3.15 1.09
C THR A 41 -8.86 2.94 2.60
N ALA A 42 -7.75 2.46 3.17
CA ALA A 42 -7.60 2.36 4.63
C ALA A 42 -7.73 3.75 5.29
N THR A 43 -7.04 4.75 4.72
CA THR A 43 -7.12 6.14 5.19
C THR A 43 -8.51 6.76 4.95
N PHE A 44 -9.22 6.39 3.89
CA PHE A 44 -10.59 6.86 3.65
C PHE A 44 -11.59 6.37 4.70
N ILE A 45 -11.57 5.07 5.03
CA ILE A 45 -12.43 4.51 6.08
C ILE A 45 -12.10 5.15 7.44
N GLU A 46 -10.80 5.25 7.79
CA GLU A 46 -10.35 5.90 9.03
C GLU A 46 -10.85 7.36 9.12
N ASN A 47 -10.74 8.14 8.04
CA ASN A 47 -11.17 9.54 8.02
C ASN A 47 -12.70 9.71 8.09
N MET A 48 -13.45 8.84 7.39
CA MET A 48 -14.91 8.84 7.47
C MET A 48 -15.38 8.46 8.88
N GLU A 49 -14.74 7.46 9.50
CA GLU A 49 -15.04 7.02 10.87
C GLU A 49 -14.81 8.14 11.88
N ASP A 50 -13.65 8.79 11.85
CA ASP A 50 -13.31 9.87 12.79
C ASP A 50 -14.30 11.04 12.69
N THR A 51 -14.64 11.44 11.45
CA THR A 51 -15.64 12.49 11.22
C THR A 51 -17.03 12.04 11.69
N TYR A 52 -17.42 10.81 11.40
CA TYR A 52 -18.72 10.25 11.78
C TYR A 52 -18.91 10.19 13.29
N VAL A 53 -17.93 9.65 14.02
CA VAL A 53 -17.96 9.55 15.50
C VAL A 53 -18.06 10.94 16.13
N LYS A 54 -17.28 11.92 15.63
CA LYS A 54 -17.36 13.32 16.08
C LYS A 54 -18.76 13.90 15.88
N VAL A 55 -19.36 13.69 14.71
CA VAL A 55 -20.72 14.17 14.42
C VAL A 55 -21.75 13.52 15.36
N VAL A 56 -21.73 12.20 15.53
CA VAL A 56 -22.68 11.48 16.39
C VAL A 56 -22.55 11.95 17.85
N LEU A 57 -21.32 12.13 18.36
CA LEU A 57 -21.07 12.61 19.71
C LEU A 57 -21.55 14.04 19.96
N VAL A 58 -21.66 14.87 18.92
CA VAL A 58 -22.24 16.23 19.02
C VAL A 58 -23.75 16.20 18.87
N VAL A 59 -24.27 15.43 17.91
CA VAL A 59 -25.70 15.38 17.59
C VAL A 59 -26.53 14.74 18.71
N VAL A 60 -26.03 13.69 19.36
CA VAL A 60 -26.79 12.97 20.40
C VAL A 60 -27.08 13.87 21.62
N PRO A 61 -26.10 14.58 22.22
CA PRO A 61 -26.39 15.54 23.29
C PRO A 61 -27.33 16.67 22.85
N LEU A 62 -27.16 17.20 21.64
CA LEU A 62 -28.06 18.23 21.10
C LEU A 62 -29.49 17.71 20.98
N PHE A 63 -29.67 16.47 20.52
CA PHE A 63 -30.96 15.81 20.47
C PHE A 63 -31.59 15.64 21.85
N ILE A 64 -30.81 15.21 22.86
CA ILE A 64 -31.30 15.06 24.25
C ILE A 64 -31.78 16.41 24.79
N LEU A 65 -30.97 17.46 24.65
CA LEU A 65 -31.31 18.81 25.11
C LEU A 65 -32.54 19.36 24.37
N PHE A 66 -32.58 19.20 23.04
CA PHE A 66 -33.72 19.63 22.23
C PHE A 66 -35.01 18.91 22.63
N ALA A 67 -34.96 17.59 22.83
CA ALA A 67 -36.13 16.81 23.23
C ALA A 67 -36.64 17.21 24.62
N HIS A 68 -35.75 17.54 25.56
CA HIS A 68 -36.14 18.00 26.87
C HIS A 68 -36.77 19.40 26.84
N PHE A 69 -36.09 20.38 26.23
CA PHE A 69 -36.51 21.79 26.28
C PHE A 69 -37.59 22.17 25.26
N ALA A 70 -37.62 21.55 24.07
CA ALA A 70 -38.55 21.90 23.00
C ALA A 70 -39.75 20.95 22.90
N LEU A 71 -39.56 19.65 23.15
CA LEU A 71 -40.63 18.64 23.08
C LEU A 71 -41.25 18.32 24.45
N GLY A 72 -40.71 18.87 25.54
CA GLY A 72 -41.21 18.70 26.90
C GLY A 72 -41.06 17.28 27.45
N TRP A 73 -40.14 16.47 26.91
CA TRP A 73 -39.90 15.12 27.41
C TRP A 73 -39.24 15.17 28.79
N ASP A 74 -39.58 14.23 29.66
CA ASP A 74 -38.86 14.01 30.92
C ASP A 74 -37.36 13.72 30.63
N TRP A 75 -36.49 14.16 31.54
CA TRP A 75 -35.04 13.99 31.44
C TRP A 75 -34.65 12.52 31.24
N LEU A 76 -35.27 11.60 32.00
CA LEU A 76 -34.98 10.18 31.92
C LEU A 76 -35.37 9.62 30.54
N THR A 77 -36.53 10.01 30.01
CA THR A 77 -37.02 9.60 28.69
C THR A 77 -36.15 10.15 27.56
N ALA A 78 -35.77 11.43 27.62
CA ALA A 78 -34.90 12.06 26.63
C ALA A 78 -33.51 11.40 26.61
N PHE A 79 -32.93 11.16 27.79
CA PHE A 79 -31.64 10.50 27.94
C PHE A 79 -31.70 9.03 27.46
N TYR A 80 -32.71 8.27 27.88
CA TYR A 80 -32.89 6.86 27.47
C TYR A 80 -32.98 6.72 25.94
N ARG A 81 -33.78 7.56 25.29
CA ARG A 81 -33.91 7.58 23.82
C ARG A 81 -32.64 8.07 23.12
N GLY A 82 -31.91 9.01 23.72
CA GLY A 82 -30.60 9.45 23.24
C GLY A 82 -29.56 8.32 23.25
N MET A 83 -29.54 7.50 24.31
CA MET A 83 -28.67 6.32 24.38
C MET A 83 -29.02 5.25 23.34
N ILE A 84 -30.31 5.05 23.06
CA ILE A 84 -30.77 4.19 21.95
C ILE A 84 -30.23 4.73 20.62
N LEU A 85 -30.35 6.03 20.37
CA LEU A 85 -29.85 6.67 19.15
C LEU A 85 -28.33 6.47 19.00
N LEU A 86 -27.56 6.67 20.08
CA LEU A 86 -26.12 6.45 20.09
C LEU A 86 -25.75 4.99 19.77
N THR A 87 -26.54 4.04 20.28
CA THR A 87 -26.29 2.60 20.08
C THR A 87 -26.56 2.18 18.62
N ILE A 88 -27.65 2.69 18.05
CA ILE A 88 -28.03 2.40 16.64
C ILE A 88 -27.08 3.10 15.67
N ALA A 89 -26.54 4.26 16.03
CA ALA A 89 -25.54 4.99 15.26
C ALA A 89 -24.14 4.34 15.28
N SER A 90 -23.98 3.11 15.77
CA SER A 90 -22.68 2.46 15.76
C SER A 90 -22.25 2.02 14.35
N PRO A 91 -21.04 2.38 13.88
CA PRO A 91 -20.57 2.03 12.52
C PRO A 91 -20.00 0.60 12.41
N CYS A 92 -20.24 -0.30 13.39
CA CYS A 92 -19.62 -1.63 13.47
C CYS A 92 -19.65 -2.42 12.16
N ALA A 93 -20.77 -2.40 11.43
CA ALA A 93 -20.93 -3.14 10.18
C ALA A 93 -20.04 -2.58 9.06
N LEU A 94 -19.84 -1.27 9.02
CA LEU A 94 -18.98 -0.62 8.03
C LEU A 94 -17.52 -1.06 8.22
N VAL A 95 -17.02 -0.98 9.45
CA VAL A 95 -15.64 -1.35 9.79
C VAL A 95 -15.39 -2.84 9.58
N ALA A 96 -16.33 -3.69 9.96
CA ALA A 96 -16.20 -5.14 9.81
C ALA A 96 -16.26 -5.63 8.35
N SER A 97 -16.71 -4.80 7.41
CA SER A 97 -16.95 -5.21 6.02
C SER A 97 -15.67 -5.34 5.17
N SER A 98 -14.61 -4.62 5.51
CA SER A 98 -13.39 -4.52 4.68
C SER A 98 -12.52 -5.78 4.75
N SER A 99 -12.26 -6.31 5.95
CA SER A 99 -11.37 -7.46 6.15
C SER A 99 -11.80 -8.74 5.41
N PRO A 100 -13.08 -9.16 5.42
CA PRO A 100 -13.53 -10.34 4.69
C PRO A 100 -13.42 -10.16 3.16
N ALA A 101 -13.65 -8.95 2.65
CA ALA A 101 -13.55 -8.64 1.24
C ALA A 101 -12.10 -8.77 0.75
N THR A 102 -11.16 -8.14 1.48
CA THR A 102 -9.72 -8.21 1.19
C THR A 102 -9.19 -9.65 1.27
N LEU A 103 -9.57 -10.39 2.31
CA LEU A 103 -9.16 -11.79 2.44
C LEU A 103 -9.69 -12.67 1.30
N SER A 104 -10.95 -12.44 0.88
CA SER A 104 -11.54 -13.14 -0.26
C SER A 104 -10.82 -12.82 -1.58
N ALA A 105 -10.45 -11.56 -1.79
CA ALA A 105 -9.68 -11.13 -2.95
C ALA A 105 -8.29 -11.80 -2.98
N ILE A 106 -7.55 -11.78 -1.86
CA ILE A 106 -6.25 -12.44 -1.73
C ILE A 106 -6.37 -13.95 -1.96
N SER A 107 -7.37 -14.60 -1.36
CA SER A 107 -7.60 -16.04 -1.55
C SER A 107 -7.87 -16.39 -3.02
N ARG A 108 -8.68 -15.58 -3.71
CA ARG A 108 -8.97 -15.77 -5.14
C ARG A 108 -7.74 -15.54 -6.01
N ALA A 109 -6.90 -14.56 -5.69
CA ALA A 109 -5.64 -14.29 -6.37
C ALA A 109 -4.65 -15.46 -6.23
N ALA A 110 -4.51 -16.00 -5.01
CA ALA A 110 -3.66 -17.14 -4.73
C ALA A 110 -4.07 -18.39 -5.54
N ARG A 111 -5.38 -18.66 -5.65
CA ARG A 111 -5.91 -19.74 -6.51
C ARG A 111 -5.61 -19.55 -8.00
N LYS A 112 -5.23 -18.34 -8.42
CA LYS A 112 -4.83 -18.00 -9.79
C LYS A 112 -3.31 -17.87 -9.95
N GLY A 113 -2.53 -18.26 -8.95
CA GLY A 113 -1.06 -18.22 -9.01
C GLY A 113 -0.45 -16.84 -8.71
N MET A 114 -1.24 -15.89 -8.21
CA MET A 114 -0.74 -14.57 -7.80
C MET A 114 -0.51 -14.52 -6.29
N ILE A 115 0.64 -14.00 -5.87
CA ILE A 115 0.99 -13.85 -4.45
C ILE A 115 0.87 -12.37 -4.09
N ILE A 116 -0.12 -12.04 -3.26
CA ILE A 116 -0.34 -10.69 -2.72
C ILE A 116 0.12 -10.68 -1.26
N LYS A 117 1.12 -9.86 -0.92
CA LYS A 117 1.78 -9.81 0.39
C LYS A 117 1.24 -8.70 1.31
N GLY A 118 -0.07 -8.52 1.40
CA GLY A 118 -0.69 -7.47 2.20
C GLY A 118 -2.08 -7.08 1.71
N GLY A 119 -2.91 -6.53 2.61
CA GLY A 119 -4.26 -6.07 2.26
C GLY A 119 -4.28 -4.70 1.58
N ASP A 120 -3.38 -3.82 2.02
CA ASP A 120 -3.04 -2.54 1.43
C ASP A 120 -2.56 -2.67 -0.03
N ILE A 121 -1.74 -3.69 -0.32
CA ILE A 121 -1.29 -3.98 -1.69
C ILE A 121 -2.46 -4.39 -2.58
N ALA A 122 -3.40 -5.19 -2.05
CA ALA A 122 -4.58 -5.61 -2.80
C ALA A 122 -5.46 -4.43 -3.23
N ASP A 123 -5.57 -3.42 -2.36
CA ASP A 123 -6.29 -2.18 -2.61
C ASP A 123 -5.54 -1.23 -3.59
N ASN A 124 -4.22 -1.14 -3.46
CA ASN A 124 -3.39 -0.36 -4.38
C ASN A 124 -3.47 -0.89 -5.83
N ILE A 125 -3.54 -2.21 -6.03
CA ILE A 125 -3.71 -2.82 -7.35
C ILE A 125 -5.03 -2.40 -8.00
N ALA A 126 -6.11 -2.21 -7.21
CA ALA A 126 -7.40 -1.78 -7.74
C ALA A 126 -7.38 -0.36 -8.31
N ASN A 127 -6.46 0.48 -7.84
CA ASN A 127 -6.30 1.89 -8.24
C ASN A 127 -5.08 2.10 -9.16
N LEU A 128 -4.55 1.04 -9.76
CA LEU A 128 -3.32 1.11 -10.53
C LEU A 128 -3.57 1.70 -11.93
N GLU A 129 -2.85 2.77 -12.27
CA GLU A 129 -3.00 3.48 -13.55
C GLU A 129 -1.98 3.05 -14.60
N ALA A 130 -0.78 2.64 -14.16
CA ALA A 130 0.33 2.31 -15.05
C ALA A 130 1.14 1.13 -14.51
N ILE A 131 1.57 0.26 -15.42
CA ILE A 131 2.48 -0.86 -15.13
C ILE A 131 3.80 -0.58 -15.84
N VAL A 132 4.89 -0.54 -15.09
CA VAL A 132 6.25 -0.46 -15.64
C VAL A 132 6.90 -1.83 -15.45
N PHE A 133 7.26 -2.46 -16.55
CA PHE A 133 7.95 -3.75 -16.53
C PHE A 133 9.47 -3.54 -16.56
N ASP A 134 10.18 -4.23 -15.68
CA ASP A 134 11.60 -4.47 -15.93
C ASP A 134 11.75 -5.37 -17.15
N LYS A 135 12.79 -5.19 -17.95
CA LYS A 135 12.98 -6.01 -19.15
C LYS A 135 13.58 -7.36 -18.77
N THR A 136 14.71 -7.34 -18.08
CA THR A 136 15.57 -8.51 -17.89
C THR A 136 15.06 -9.37 -16.75
N GLY A 137 14.70 -10.62 -17.01
CA GLY A 137 14.16 -11.53 -15.98
C GLY A 137 12.66 -11.38 -15.70
N THR A 138 12.01 -10.37 -16.28
CA THR A 138 10.54 -10.22 -16.27
C THR A 138 9.95 -10.43 -17.66
N LEU A 139 10.31 -9.59 -18.65
CA LEU A 139 9.87 -9.78 -20.04
C LEU A 139 10.76 -10.76 -20.81
N THR A 140 12.04 -10.85 -20.43
CA THR A 140 13.01 -11.75 -21.06
C THR A 140 13.51 -12.80 -20.08
N ILE A 141 14.02 -13.89 -20.62
CA ILE A 141 14.54 -15.04 -19.85
C ILE A 141 15.84 -14.69 -19.10
N GLY A 142 16.46 -13.54 -19.39
CA GLY A 142 17.73 -13.11 -18.76
C GLY A 142 18.95 -13.95 -19.16
N LYS A 143 18.81 -14.80 -20.19
CA LYS A 143 19.90 -15.60 -20.75
C LYS A 143 20.30 -15.01 -22.11
N PRO A 144 21.51 -14.44 -22.25
CA PRO A 144 21.95 -13.91 -23.53
C PRO A 144 22.19 -15.06 -24.51
N GLU A 145 21.74 -14.86 -25.75
CA GLU A 145 21.96 -15.79 -26.86
C GLU A 145 22.47 -15.00 -28.07
N VAL A 146 23.39 -15.60 -28.82
CA VAL A 146 23.91 -15.00 -30.05
C VAL A 146 22.86 -15.18 -31.15
N VAL A 147 22.16 -14.10 -31.50
CA VAL A 147 21.11 -14.12 -32.53
C VAL A 147 21.63 -13.86 -33.94
N GLY A 148 22.88 -13.43 -34.08
CA GLY A 148 23.49 -13.14 -35.36
C GLY A 148 24.97 -12.86 -35.22
N VAL A 149 25.73 -13.20 -36.26
CA VAL A 149 27.15 -12.89 -36.39
C VAL A 149 27.32 -12.24 -37.76
N THR A 150 27.90 -11.04 -37.79
CA THR A 150 28.26 -10.37 -39.03
C THR A 150 29.78 -10.36 -39.15
N TYR A 151 30.31 -10.97 -40.20
CA TYR A 151 31.72 -10.91 -40.53
C TYR A 151 31.97 -9.67 -41.39
N LEU A 152 32.79 -8.74 -40.89
CA LEU A 152 33.24 -7.58 -41.63
C LEU A 152 34.38 -8.00 -42.56
N GLY A 153 34.01 -8.49 -43.75
CA GLY A 153 34.94 -8.91 -44.81
C GLY A 153 35.18 -7.88 -45.91
N ASP A 154 34.46 -6.76 -45.93
CA ASP A 154 34.67 -5.66 -46.88
C ASP A 154 34.23 -4.32 -46.24
N GLU A 155 35.00 -3.27 -46.47
CA GLU A 155 34.93 -1.94 -45.81
C GLU A 155 33.58 -1.20 -45.92
N GLU A 156 32.65 -1.63 -46.76
CA GLU A 156 31.41 -0.88 -47.04
C GLU A 156 30.37 -0.89 -45.90
N LEU A 157 30.37 -1.90 -45.01
CA LEU A 157 29.37 -2.00 -43.93
C LEU A 157 29.66 -1.14 -42.69
N ILE A 158 30.85 -0.52 -42.60
CA ILE A 158 31.23 0.34 -41.45
C ILE A 158 30.43 1.65 -41.43
N LYS A 159 29.73 2.01 -42.52
CA LYS A 159 29.00 3.29 -42.61
C LYS A 159 27.55 3.26 -42.09
N GLN A 160 26.99 2.11 -41.71
CA GLN A 160 25.56 1.99 -41.34
C GLN A 160 25.29 1.49 -39.90
N VAL A 161 26.33 1.29 -39.09
CA VAL A 161 26.21 1.01 -37.64
C VAL A 161 26.77 2.20 -36.87
#